data_AF-A0A519L4I2-F1
#
_entry.id   AF-A0A519L4I2-F1
#
_cell.length_a   1.000
_cell.length_b   1.000
_cell.length_c   1.000
_cell.angle_alpha   90.00
_cell.angle_beta   90.00
_cell.angle_gamma   90.00
#
_symmetry.space_group_name_H-M   'P 1'
#
loop_
_entity.id
_entity.type
_entity.pdbx_description
1 polymer ?
#
loop_
_entity_poly.entity_id
_entity_poly.type
_entity_poly.pdbx_seq_one_letter_code
_entity_poly.pdbx_strand_id
1 'polypeptide(L)' 'PFRAARTTRARGWERAFIAPYWVNFHAEHHLFMHVPCWKLPALHQAVRKTPQGAGMEVADGYLTVLRQAAPSRPAA' A
#
# COMPACT_ATOMS: atom_id res chain seq x y z
N PRO A 1 -4.92 15.04 1.01
CA PRO A 1 -5.35 14.03 -0.01
C PRO A 1 -4.38 12.83 -0.04
N PHE A 2 -4.87 11.61 -0.32
CA PHE A 2 -4.06 10.39 -0.54
C PHE A 2 -3.34 9.79 0.69
N ARG A 3 -3.83 10.08 1.90
CA ARG A 3 -3.35 9.51 3.18
C ARG A 3 -4.39 8.69 3.94
N ALA A 4 -5.64 8.66 3.46
CA ALA A 4 -6.71 7.89 4.11
C ALA A 4 -6.54 6.37 3.94
N ALA A 5 -5.71 5.97 2.97
CA ALA A 5 -5.35 4.59 2.68
C ALA A 5 -3.87 4.53 2.29
N ARG A 6 -3.27 3.36 2.42
CA ARG A 6 -1.82 3.14 2.25
C ARG A 6 -1.55 2.03 1.26
N THR A 7 -0.53 2.21 0.43
CA THR A 7 0.03 1.14 -0.41
C THR A 7 1.20 0.49 0.31
N THR A 8 1.25 -0.84 0.35
CA THR A 8 2.36 -1.59 0.95
C THR A 8 3.20 -2.21 -0.16
N ARG A 9 4.51 -1.96 -0.13
CA ARG A 9 5.47 -2.64 -1.02
C ARG A 9 5.66 -4.08 -0.54
N ALA A 10 4.94 -5.00 -1.15
CA ALA A 10 5.00 -6.41 -0.81
C ALA A 10 6.02 -7.17 -1.70
N ARG A 11 6.89 -7.96 -1.08
CA ARG A 11 7.76 -8.95 -1.72
C ARG A 11 6.95 -10.13 -2.28
N GLY A 12 7.55 -10.96 -3.12
CA GLY A 12 6.86 -12.11 -3.75
C GLY A 12 6.16 -13.03 -2.75
N TRP A 13 6.80 -13.36 -1.63
CA TRP A 13 6.20 -14.17 -0.57
C TRP A 13 5.11 -13.42 0.21
N GLU A 14 5.30 -12.13 0.51
CA GLU A 14 4.26 -11.31 1.17
C GLU A 14 3.00 -11.24 0.30
N ARG A 15 3.16 -11.16 -1.03
CA ARG A 15 2.05 -11.19 -1.98
C ARG A 15 1.33 -12.55 -2.01
N ALA A 16 2.04 -13.64 -1.77
CA ALA A 16 1.43 -14.97 -1.75
C ALA A 16 0.64 -15.22 -0.44
N PHE A 17 1.19 -14.80 0.71
CA PHE A 17 0.66 -15.18 2.03
C PHE A 17 -0.13 -14.07 2.74
N ILE A 18 0.24 -12.81 2.57
CA ILE A 18 -0.33 -11.66 3.31
C ILE A 18 -1.21 -10.80 2.41
N ALA A 19 -0.82 -10.63 1.15
CA ALA A 19 -1.48 -9.74 0.21
C ALA A 19 -1.78 -10.40 -1.15
N PRO A 20 -2.55 -11.50 -1.18
CA PRO A 20 -3.01 -12.07 -2.43
C PRO A 20 -3.90 -11.08 -3.18
N TYR A 21 -4.03 -11.25 -4.50
CA TYR A 21 -4.90 -10.42 -5.35
C TYR A 21 -4.62 -8.91 -5.33
N TRP A 22 -3.35 -8.50 -5.17
CA TRP A 22 -2.93 -7.09 -5.26
C TRP A 22 -3.56 -6.17 -4.20
N VAL A 23 -4.08 -6.71 -3.10
CA VAL A 23 -4.67 -5.93 -2.00
C VAL A 23 -3.66 -5.00 -1.31
N ASN A 24 -2.35 -5.25 -1.50
CA ASN A 24 -1.29 -4.35 -1.06
C ASN A 24 -1.36 -2.96 -1.74
N PHE A 25 -2.06 -2.83 -2.87
CA PHE A 25 -2.37 -1.56 -3.56
C PHE A 25 -3.69 -0.94 -3.05
N HIS A 26 -3.81 -0.83 -1.73
CA HIS A 26 -5.05 -0.42 -1.08
C HIS A 26 -5.38 1.05 -1.34
N ALA A 27 -4.38 1.94 -1.36
CA ALA A 27 -4.60 3.35 -1.66
C ALA A 27 -5.13 3.52 -3.09
N GLU A 28 -4.54 2.83 -4.07
CA GLU A 28 -4.95 2.90 -5.47
C GLU A 28 -6.38 2.39 -5.66
N HIS A 29 -6.74 1.30 -4.97
CA HIS A 29 -8.08 0.77 -5.02
C HIS A 29 -9.12 1.78 -4.51
N HIS A 30 -8.84 2.48 -3.40
CA HIS A 30 -9.75 3.51 -2.89
C HIS A 30 -9.79 4.77 -3.75
N LEU A 31 -8.68 5.13 -4.41
CA LEU A 31 -8.64 6.28 -5.32
C LEU A 31 -9.34 6.00 -6.65
N PHE A 32 -9.31 4.76 -7.12
CA PHE A 32 -9.86 4.34 -8.41
C PHE A 32 -10.57 2.99 -8.28
N MET A 33 -11.69 2.97 -7.55
CA MET A 33 -12.43 1.74 -7.23
C MET A 33 -12.90 0.93 -8.45
N HIS A 34 -13.08 1.59 -9.59
CA HIS A 34 -13.48 0.94 -10.85
C HIS A 34 -12.32 0.22 -11.57
N VAL A 35 -11.08 0.37 -11.11
CA VAL A 35 -9.90 -0.26 -11.73
C VAL A 35 -9.76 -1.69 -11.20
N PRO A 36 -9.69 -2.71 -12.08
CA PRO A 36 -9.53 -4.08 -11.64
C PRO A 36 -8.17 -4.30 -10.97
N CYS A 37 -8.13 -5.21 -10.00
CA CYS A 37 -6.98 -5.40 -9.09
C CYS A 37 -5.65 -5.67 -9.82
N TRP A 38 -5.68 -6.43 -10.92
CA TRP A 38 -4.48 -6.75 -11.71
C TRP A 38 -3.87 -5.54 -12.44
N LYS A 39 -4.62 -4.44 -12.61
CA LYS A 39 -4.13 -3.17 -13.18
C LYS A 39 -3.61 -2.20 -12.13
N LEU A 40 -3.81 -2.47 -10.83
CA LEU A 40 -3.36 -1.59 -9.75
C LEU A 40 -1.84 -1.32 -9.74
N PRO A 41 -0.94 -2.27 -10.08
CA PRO A 41 0.49 -1.97 -10.21
C PRO A 41 0.79 -0.91 -11.28
N ALA A 42 0.13 -1.00 -12.44
CA ALA A 42 0.30 -0.05 -13.52
C ALA A 42 -0.28 1.32 -13.12
N LEU A 43 -1.42 1.33 -12.43
CA LEU A 43 -2.03 2.53 -11.87
C LEU A 43 -1.12 3.20 -10.82
N HIS A 44 -0.53 2.43 -9.90
CA HIS A 44 0.43 2.94 -8.93
C HIS A 44 1.56 3.72 -9.63
N GLN A 45 2.15 3.12 -10.67
CA GLN A 45 3.21 3.77 -11.43
C GLN A 45 2.75 5.04 -12.16
N ALA A 46 1.52 5.06 -12.68
CA ALA A 46 0.95 6.25 -13.31
C ALA A 46 0.70 7.37 -12.28
N VAL A 47 0.11 7.05 -11.13
CA VAL A 47 -0.16 8.01 -10.06
C VAL A 47 1.14 8.56 -9.48
N ARG A 48 2.16 7.72 -9.27
CA ARG A 48 3.47 8.15 -8.76
C ARG A 48 4.21 9.16 -9.64
N LYS A 49 3.81 9.31 -10.91
CA LYS A 49 4.36 10.31 -11.85
C LYS A 49 3.66 11.67 -11.75
N THR A 50 2.58 11.79 -10.99
CA THR A 50 1.86 13.05 -10.81
C THR A 50 2.34 13.79 -9.56
N PRO A 51 2.22 15.13 -9.50
CA PRO A 51 2.54 15.90 -8.29
C PRO A 51 1.77 15.42 -7.06
N GLN A 52 0.52 14.99 -7.23
CA GLN A 52 -0.33 14.50 -6.15
C GLN A 52 0.14 13.13 -5.63
N GLY A 53 0.66 12.28 -6.51
CA GLY A 53 1.20 10.97 -6.14
C GLY A 53 2.46 11.03 -5.27
N ALA A 54 3.16 12.16 -5.23
CA ALA A 54 4.29 12.37 -4.33
C ALA A 54 3.88 12.32 -2.83
N GLY A 55 2.64 12.72 -2.53
CA GLY A 55 2.09 12.71 -1.16
C GLY A 55 1.44 11.38 -0.75
N MET A 56 1.43 10.39 -1.64
CA MET A 56 0.74 9.12 -1.41
C MET A 56 1.46 8.29 -0.33
N GLU A 57 0.71 7.77 0.63
CA GLU A 57 1.30 7.00 1.72
C GLU A 57 1.70 5.59 1.25
N VAL A 58 3.00 5.31 1.28
CA VAL A 58 3.58 4.03 0.89
C VAL A 58 4.45 3.47 2.00
N ALA A 59 4.17 2.25 2.44
CA ALA A 59 5.01 1.53 3.41
C ALA A 59 5.98 0.56 2.73
N ASP A 60 7.17 0.44 3.33
CA ASP A 60 8.20 -0.51 2.95
C ASP A 60 7.97 -1.88 3.63
N GLY A 61 7.04 -2.65 3.08
CA GLY A 61 6.74 -4.01 3.55
C GLY A 61 5.72 -4.10 4.69
N TYR A 62 5.19 -5.31 4.90
CA TYR A 62 4.15 -5.55 5.91
C TYR A 62 4.69 -5.48 7.34
N LEU A 63 5.96 -5.83 7.57
CA LEU A 63 6.59 -5.68 8.89
C LEU A 63 6.55 -4.22 9.38
N THR A 64 6.77 -3.25 8.49
CA THR A 64 6.69 -1.83 8.81
C THR A 64 5.27 -1.44 9.21
N VAL A 65 4.27 -1.92 8.47
CA VAL A 65 2.86 -1.71 8.79
C VAL A 65 2.48 -2.33 10.14
N LEU A 66 2.90 -3.57 10.39
CA LEU A 66 2.60 -4.29 11.62
C LEU A 66 3.21 -3.61 12.85
N ARG A 67 4.44 -3.12 12.78
CA ARG A 67 5.08 -2.36 13.87
C ARG A 67 4.35 -1.05 14.19
N GLN A 68 3.77 -0.40 13.18
CA GLN A 68 2.99 0.82 13.37
C GLN A 68 1.60 0.51 13.97
N ALA A 69 0.97 -0.58 13.55
CA ALA A 69 -0.34 -0.99 14.04
C ALA A 69 -0.29 -1.59 15.46
N ALA A 70 0.79 -2.30 15.77
CA ALA A 70 1.04 -2.96 17.05
C ALA A 70 2.45 -2.63 17.56
N PRO A 71 2.68 -1.38 18.04
CA PRO A 71 3.96 -1.02 18.60
C PRO A 71 4.25 -1.84 19.86
N SER A 72 5.50 -2.26 20.03
CA SER A 72 5.97 -2.87 21.28
C SER A 72 5.67 -1.91 22.43
N ARG A 73 5.15 -2.44 23.54
CA ARG A 73 4.93 -1.64 24.76
C ARG A 73 6.26 -0.97 25.14
N PRO A 74 6.29 0.36 25.37
CA PRO A 74 7.51 1.03 25.80
C PRO A 74 7.99 0.38 27.12
N ALA A 75 9.30 0.13 27.22
CA ALA A 75 9.89 -0.28 28.49
C ALA A 75 9.59 0.81 29.53
N ALA A 76 9.06 0.39 30.67
CA ALA A 76 8.66 1.27 31.77
C ALA A 76 9.87 1.95 32.41
#